data_AF-A0A917A5N5-F1
#
_entry.id   AF-A0A917A5N5-F1
#
_cell.length_a   1.000
_cell.length_b   1.000
_cell.length_c   1.000
_cell.angle_alpha   90.00
_cell.angle_beta   90.00
_cell.angle_gamma   90.00
#
_symmetry.space_group_name_H-M   'P 1'
#
loop_
_entity.id
_entity.type
_entity.pdbx_description
1 polymer ?
#
loop_
_entity_poly.entity_id
_entity_poly.type
_entity_poly.pdbx_seq_one_letter_code
_entity_poly.pdbx_strand_id
1 'polypeptide(L)'
;MTQIGIVLVSHSRHLAQGVVDLISEVAKDVPLTYCGGLEDGSIGTEFSCVEHAVNSNPADTILAFFDLGSARMNMEMVADFSDKNIQIQSVPIVEGSYTAAALLQAGAPLDAILEQLAELQINK
;
A
#
# COMPACT_ATOMS: atom_id res chain seq x y z
N MET A 1 -17.24 12.06 -0.95
CA MET A 1 -16.07 11.98 -0.05
C MET A 1 -15.05 11.16 -0.81
N THR A 2 -13.88 11.72 -1.09
CA THR A 2 -12.77 10.96 -1.68
C THR A 2 -12.40 9.87 -0.68
N GLN A 3 -12.64 8.60 -1.03
CA GLN A 3 -12.22 7.49 -0.19
C GLN A 3 -10.69 7.38 -0.27
N ILE A 4 -10.05 7.17 0.88
CA ILE A 4 -8.62 6.85 0.97
C ILE A 4 -8.52 5.32 1.06
N GLY A 5 -7.67 4.75 0.23
CA GLY A 5 -7.40 3.31 0.18
C GLY A 5 -5.93 3.00 0.44
N ILE A 6 -5.64 1.73 0.60
CA ILE A 6 -4.29 1.20 0.82
C ILE A 6 -3.92 0.22 -0.30
N VAL A 7 -2.71 0.41 -0.83
CA VAL A 7 -2.07 -0.56 -1.73
C VAL A 7 -0.78 -1.07 -1.08
N LEU A 8 -0.66 -2.38 -0.94
CA LEU A 8 0.60 -3.04 -0.53
C LEU A 8 1.31 -3.65 -1.74
N VAL A 9 2.61 -3.40 -1.86
CA VAL A 9 3.46 -3.99 -2.90
C VAL A 9 4.62 -4.74 -2.25
N SER A 10 4.76 -6.02 -2.54
CA SER A 10 5.89 -6.82 -2.06
C SER A 10 6.49 -7.68 -3.16
N HIS A 11 7.76 -8.01 -3.02
CA HIS A 11 8.39 -9.04 -3.83
C HIS A 11 7.83 -10.43 -3.54
N SER A 12 7.18 -10.64 -2.39
CA SER A 12 6.61 -11.92 -1.99
C SER A 12 5.09 -11.87 -1.96
N ARG A 13 4.44 -12.73 -2.73
CA ARG A 13 2.98 -12.93 -2.67
C ARG A 13 2.51 -13.27 -1.26
N HIS A 14 3.24 -14.15 -0.58
CA HIS A 14 2.87 -14.60 0.77
C HIS A 14 3.00 -13.48 1.80
N LEU A 15 3.99 -12.59 1.66
CA LEU A 15 4.12 -11.44 2.54
C LEU A 15 2.98 -10.45 2.31
N ALA A 16 2.72 -10.07 1.05
CA ALA A 16 1.64 -9.14 0.71
C ALA A 16 0.27 -9.65 1.20
N GLN A 17 -0.07 -10.91 0.90
CA GLN A 17 -1.32 -11.52 1.35
C GLN A 17 -1.38 -11.61 2.88
N GLY A 18 -0.32 -12.07 3.54
CA GLY A 18 -0.32 -12.23 5.00
C GLY A 18 -0.49 -10.91 5.76
N VAL A 19 0.06 -9.81 5.23
CA VAL A 19 -0.16 -8.47 5.80
C VAL A 19 -1.60 -8.01 5.57
N VAL A 20 -2.15 -8.26 4.38
CA VAL A 20 -3.57 -7.96 4.10
C VAL A 20 -4.51 -8.76 4.99
N ASP A 21 -4.24 -10.05 5.21
CA ASP A 21 -5.02 -10.89 6.11
C ASP A 21 -5.00 -10.34 7.54
N LEU A 22 -3.81 -9.94 8.03
CA LEU A 22 -3.66 -9.34 9.35
C LEU A 22 -4.42 -8.02 9.48
N ILE A 23 -4.31 -7.14 8.48
CA ILE A 23 -5.02 -5.85 8.48
C ILE A 23 -6.54 -6.05 8.44
N SER A 24 -7.02 -7.05 7.71
CA SER A 24 -8.46 -7.32 7.55
C SER A 24 -9.14 -7.69 8.87
N GLU A 25 -8.39 -8.16 9.87
CA GLU A 25 -8.91 -8.40 11.22
C GLU A 25 -9.28 -7.12 11.97
N VAL A 26 -8.65 -5.98 11.64
CA VAL A 26 -8.82 -4.70 12.35
C VAL A 26 -9.44 -3.60 11.50
N ALA A 27 -9.36 -3.69 10.17
CA ALA A 27 -9.82 -2.67 9.22
C ALA A 27 -10.66 -3.31 8.11
N LYS A 28 -11.97 -3.47 8.35
CA LYS A 28 -12.92 -4.16 7.46
C LYS A 28 -13.50 -3.27 6.37
N ASP A 29 -13.56 -1.96 6.62
CA ASP A 29 -14.21 -0.99 5.74
C ASP A 29 -13.18 -0.21 4.89
N VAL A 30 -11.89 -0.44 5.11
CA VAL A 30 -10.80 0.25 4.39
C VAL A 30 -10.55 -0.44 3.04
N PRO A 31 -10.62 0.27 1.90
CA PRO A 31 -10.30 -0.30 0.60
C PRO A 31 -8.84 -0.77 0.55
N LEU A 32 -8.65 -2.09 0.55
CA LEU A 32 -7.35 -2.72 0.62
C LEU A 32 -7.10 -3.61 -0.60
N THR A 33 -5.96 -3.39 -1.23
CA THR A 33 -5.51 -4.12 -2.43
C THR A 33 -4.02 -4.39 -2.31
N TYR A 34 -3.52 -5.43 -2.97
CA TYR A 34 -2.11 -5.76 -2.91
C TYR A 34 -1.59 -6.35 -4.22
N CYS A 35 -0.28 -6.23 -4.41
CA CYS A 35 0.50 -6.89 -5.44
C CYS A 35 1.68 -7.61 -4.78
N GLY A 36 1.98 -8.83 -5.22
CA GLY A 36 3.00 -9.66 -4.58
C GLY A 36 3.56 -10.76 -5.48
N GLY A 37 4.88 -10.75 -5.70
CA GLY A 37 5.57 -11.72 -6.57
C GLY A 37 5.32 -11.50 -8.06
N LEU A 38 6.00 -12.28 -8.89
CA LEU A 38 5.78 -12.31 -10.35
C LEU A 38 4.65 -13.28 -10.72
N GLU A 39 4.20 -13.25 -11.98
CA GLU A 39 3.15 -14.16 -12.50
C GLU A 39 3.48 -15.64 -12.32
N ASP A 40 4.76 -16.01 -12.47
CA ASP A 40 5.24 -17.39 -12.30
C ASP A 40 5.36 -17.81 -10.81
N GLY A 41 5.03 -16.92 -9.88
CA GLY A 41 5.07 -17.13 -8.43
C GLY A 41 6.44 -16.90 -7.78
N SER A 42 7.46 -16.50 -8.56
CA SER A 42 8.79 -16.19 -8.03
C SER A 42 8.82 -14.83 -7.30
N ILE A 43 9.91 -14.59 -6.56
CA ILE A 43 10.12 -13.34 -5.83
C ILE A 43 10.44 -12.20 -6.79
N GLY A 44 9.64 -11.15 -6.78
CA GLY A 44 9.80 -10.01 -7.69
C GLY A 44 8.61 -9.05 -7.66
N THR A 45 8.78 -7.89 -8.31
CA THR A 45 7.70 -6.94 -8.57
C THR A 45 7.81 -6.42 -9.99
N GLU A 46 6.67 -6.15 -10.61
CA GLU A 46 6.59 -5.62 -11.98
C GLU A 46 5.47 -4.58 -12.09
N PHE A 47 5.62 -3.69 -13.07
CA PHE A 47 4.71 -2.57 -13.31
C PHE A 47 3.24 -3.01 -13.43
N SER A 48 2.95 -4.02 -14.25
CA SER A 48 1.58 -4.49 -14.53
C SER A 48 0.83 -4.93 -13.27
N CYS A 49 1.51 -5.62 -12.36
CA CYS A 49 0.92 -6.06 -11.09
C CYS A 49 0.60 -4.88 -10.16
N VAL A 50 1.50 -3.89 -10.08
CA VAL A 50 1.28 -2.68 -9.28
C VAL A 50 0.15 -1.83 -9.87
N GLU A 51 0.15 -1.64 -11.19
CA GLU A 51 -0.89 -0.94 -11.94
C GLU A 51 -2.26 -1.58 -11.70
N HIS A 52 -2.34 -2.91 -11.78
CA HIS A 52 -3.57 -3.64 -11.51
C HIS A 52 -4.08 -3.45 -10.07
N ALA A 53 -3.19 -3.53 -9.08
CA ALA A 53 -3.56 -3.33 -7.67
C ALA A 53 -4.08 -1.92 -7.41
N VAL A 54 -3.40 -0.90 -7.96
CA VAL A 54 -3.84 0.51 -7.87
C VAL A 54 -5.19 0.71 -8.57
N ASN A 55 -5.38 0.21 -9.79
CA ASN A 55 -6.62 0.37 -10.54
C ASN A 55 -7.80 -0.34 -9.90
N SER A 56 -7.57 -1.51 -9.30
CA SER A 56 -8.60 -2.30 -8.61
C SER A 56 -9.05 -1.69 -7.29
N ASN A 57 -8.26 -0.79 -6.69
CA ASN A 57 -8.65 -0.12 -5.45
C ASN A 57 -9.71 0.96 -5.74
N PRO A 58 -10.90 0.96 -5.14
CA PRO A 58 -11.96 1.93 -5.46
C PRO A 58 -11.68 3.37 -4.97
N ALA A 59 -10.61 3.58 -4.19
CA ALA A 59 -10.23 4.89 -3.66
C ALA A 59 -9.53 5.79 -4.71
N ASP A 60 -9.75 7.10 -4.60
CA ASP A 60 -9.08 8.12 -5.44
C ASP A 60 -7.73 8.55 -4.86
N THR A 61 -7.57 8.44 -3.54
CA THR A 61 -6.30 8.70 -2.84
C THR A 61 -5.79 7.37 -2.28
N ILE A 62 -4.55 7.04 -2.59
CA ILE A 62 -3.92 5.77 -2.21
C ILE A 62 -2.73 6.04 -1.29
N LEU A 63 -2.72 5.42 -0.11
CA LEU A 63 -1.51 5.24 0.67
C LEU A 63 -0.83 3.95 0.21
N ALA A 64 0.31 4.08 -0.45
CA ALA A 64 1.04 2.97 -1.05
C ALA A 64 2.23 2.56 -0.18
N PHE A 65 2.31 1.28 0.18
CA PHE A 65 3.36 0.72 1.04
C PHE A 65 4.15 -0.35 0.29
N PHE A 66 5.45 -0.43 0.55
CA PHE A 66 6.35 -1.36 -0.14
C PHE A 66 7.37 -1.98 0.78
N ASP A 67 7.96 -3.11 0.36
CA ASP A 67 9.02 -3.78 1.12
C ASP A 67 10.41 -3.20 0.85
N LEU A 68 10.89 -3.25 -0.41
CA LEU A 68 12.25 -2.93 -0.84
C LEU A 68 12.26 -1.95 -2.03
N GLY A 69 13.38 -1.25 -2.25
CA GLY A 69 13.49 -0.13 -3.20
C GLY A 69 13.04 -0.39 -4.65
N SER A 70 13.21 -1.59 -5.21
CA SER A 70 12.71 -1.92 -6.56
C SER A 70 11.18 -1.89 -6.67
N ALA A 71 10.46 -2.24 -5.59
CA ALA A 71 9.01 -2.11 -5.54
C ALA A 71 8.57 -0.65 -5.57
N ARG A 72 9.35 0.24 -4.93
CA ARG A 72 9.13 1.70 -4.99
C ARG A 72 9.25 2.24 -6.41
N MET A 73 10.26 1.83 -7.17
CA MET A 73 10.42 2.28 -8.56
C MET A 73 9.19 1.94 -9.43
N ASN A 74 8.63 0.73 -9.27
CA ASN A 74 7.40 0.35 -9.97
C ASN A 74 6.20 1.20 -9.54
N MET A 75 6.07 1.52 -8.25
CA MET A 75 5.00 2.41 -7.77
C MET A 75 5.14 3.86 -8.24
N GLU A 76 6.37 4.40 -8.26
CA GLU A 76 6.64 5.73 -8.79
C GLU A 76 6.25 5.80 -10.27
N MET A 77 6.62 4.78 -11.06
CA MET A 77 6.21 4.68 -12.45
C MET A 77 4.68 4.62 -12.59
N VAL A 78 3.98 3.80 -11.81
CA VAL A 78 2.50 3.74 -11.85
C VAL A 78 1.87 5.07 -11.44
N ALA A 79 2.45 5.78 -10.47
CA ALA A 79 1.97 7.10 -10.05
C ALA A 79 2.07 8.13 -11.18
N ASP A 80 3.09 8.06 -12.04
CA ASP A 80 3.24 8.96 -13.19
C ASP A 80 2.13 8.77 -14.27
N PHE A 81 1.51 7.59 -14.34
CA PHE A 81 0.46 7.27 -15.33
C PHE A 81 -0.96 7.20 -14.77
N SER A 82 -1.13 7.30 -13.45
CA SER A 82 -2.43 7.16 -12.78
C SER A 82 -3.11 8.50 -12.57
N ASP A 83 -4.44 8.55 -12.74
CA ASP A 83 -5.26 9.70 -12.36
C ASP A 83 -5.50 9.78 -10.83
N LYS A 84 -5.07 8.77 -10.08
CA LYS A 84 -5.22 8.70 -8.62
C LYS A 84 -4.11 9.45 -7.91
N ASN A 85 -4.42 9.98 -6.73
CA ASN A 85 -3.42 10.58 -5.85
C ASN A 85 -2.69 9.49 -5.05
N ILE A 86 -1.55 9.02 -5.55
CA ILE A 86 -0.74 7.96 -4.91
C ILE A 86 0.33 8.58 -4.01
N GLN A 87 0.25 8.32 -2.71
CA GLN A 87 1.23 8.76 -1.71
C GLN A 87 2.06 7.57 -1.23
N ILE A 88 3.29 7.47 -1.72
CA ILE A 88 4.22 6.37 -1.42
C ILE A 88 4.87 6.58 -0.05
N GLN A 89 4.71 5.61 0.85
CA GLN A 89 5.17 5.67 2.23
C GLN A 89 6.45 4.84 2.44
N SER A 90 7.54 5.51 2.81
CA SER A 90 8.84 4.87 3.12
C SER A 90 8.92 4.45 4.59
N VAL A 91 8.11 3.47 4.97
CA VAL A 91 7.97 2.93 6.34
C VAL A 91 8.06 1.40 6.32
N PRO A 92 8.34 0.70 7.45
CA PRO A 92 8.24 -0.75 7.51
C PRO A 92 6.89 -1.24 6.96
N ILE A 93 6.92 -2.21 6.04
CA ILE A 93 5.74 -2.54 5.24
C ILE A 93 4.58 -3.04 6.11
N VAL A 94 4.86 -3.84 7.13
CA VAL A 94 3.83 -4.42 8.00
C VAL A 94 3.31 -3.37 8.96
N GLU A 95 4.19 -2.77 9.75
CA GLU A 95 3.85 -1.86 10.84
C GLU A 95 3.23 -0.56 10.31
N GLY A 96 3.75 -0.03 9.20
CA GLY A 96 3.24 1.20 8.60
C GLY A 96 1.87 1.01 7.97
N SER A 97 1.68 -0.05 7.17
CA SER A 97 0.39 -0.31 6.53
C SER A 97 -0.69 -0.66 7.55
N TYR A 98 -0.34 -1.44 8.59
CA TYR A 98 -1.24 -1.75 9.70
C TYR A 98 -1.66 -0.49 10.46
N THR A 99 -0.70 0.39 10.79
CA THR A 99 -0.97 1.66 11.47
C THR A 99 -1.92 2.54 10.65
N ALA A 100 -1.65 2.70 9.36
CA ALA A 100 -2.51 3.49 8.49
C ALA A 100 -3.92 2.90 8.37
N ALA A 101 -4.04 1.58 8.20
CA ALA A 101 -5.33 0.91 8.06
C ALA A 101 -6.17 1.03 9.34
N ALA A 102 -5.57 0.80 10.51
CA ALA A 102 -6.26 0.92 11.79
C ALA A 102 -6.77 2.35 12.04
N LEU A 103 -5.96 3.36 11.72
CA LEU A 103 -6.34 4.77 11.86
C LEU A 103 -7.43 5.17 10.85
N LEU A 104 -7.35 4.71 9.60
CA LEU A 104 -8.40 4.91 8.59
C LEU A 104 -9.72 4.30 9.03
N GLN A 105 -9.71 3.06 9.54
CA GLN A 105 -10.90 2.40 10.07
C GLN A 105 -11.52 3.17 11.25
N ALA A 106 -10.68 3.77 12.09
CA ALA A 106 -11.12 4.62 13.20
C ALA A 106 -11.63 6.01 12.76
N GLY A 107 -11.55 6.34 11.47
CA GLY A 107 -11.99 7.63 10.93
C GLY A 107 -11.00 8.78 11.20
N ALA A 108 -9.73 8.47 11.45
CA ALA A 108 -8.71 9.50 11.59
C ALA A 108 -8.51 10.28 10.27
N PRO A 109 -8.29 11.61 10.33
CA PRO A 109 -8.01 12.39 9.13
C PRO A 109 -6.64 12.01 8.53
N LEU A 110 -6.51 12.21 7.22
CA LEU A 110 -5.28 11.89 6.47
C LEU A 110 -4.03 12.52 7.10
N ASP A 111 -4.09 13.79 7.49
CA ASP A 111 -2.94 14.50 8.05
C ASP A 111 -2.45 13.83 9.35
N ALA A 112 -3.35 13.39 10.23
CA ALA A 112 -2.99 12.69 11.45
C ALA A 112 -2.38 11.31 11.16
N ILE A 113 -2.85 10.62 10.12
CA ILE A 113 -2.26 9.36 9.68
C ILE A 113 -0.84 9.57 9.17
N LEU A 114 -0.63 10.60 8.34
CA LEU A 114 0.68 10.95 7.81
C LEU A 114 1.66 11.37 8.90
N GLU A 115 1.20 12.10 9.94
CA GLU A 115 2.00 12.40 11.12
C GLU A 115 2.47 11.14 11.84
N GLN A 116 1.58 10.16 12.05
CA GLN A 116 1.95 8.89 12.68
C GLN A 116 2.91 8.06 11.80
N LEU A 117 2.70 8.05 10.49
CA LEU A 117 3.62 7.37 9.56
C LEU A 117 4.99 8.04 9.50
N ALA A 118 5.08 9.36 9.71
CA ALA A 118 6.34 10.09 9.75
C ALA A 118 7.25 9.58 10.89
N GLU A 119 6.68 9.16 12.02
CA GLU A 119 7.44 8.57 13.14
C GLU A 119 8.05 7.20 12.80
N LEU A 120 7.52 6.52 11.77
CA LEU A 120 7.97 5.20 11.32
C LEU A 120 8.88 5.26 10.09
N GLN A 121 9.30 6.45 9.64
CA GLN A 121 10.09 6.58 8.43
C GLN A 121 11.44 5.86 8.52
N ILE A 122 11.78 5.13 7.47
CA ILE A 122 13.07 4.47 7.30
C ILE A 122 13.62 4.69 5.89
N ASN A 123 14.95 4.68 5.77
CA ASN A 123 15.60 4.70 4.47
C ASN A 123 15.52 3.31 3.84
N LYS A 124 14.91 3.22 2.66
CA LYS A 124 14.73 2.00 1.87
C LYS A 124 15.38 2.11 0.51
#